data_AF-A0A673JUV0-F1
#
_entry.id   AF-A0A673JUV0-F1
#
_cell.length_a   1.000
_cell.length_b   1.000
_cell.length_c   1.000
_cell.angle_alpha   90.00
_cell.angle_beta   90.00
_cell.angle_gamma   90.00
#
_symmetry.space_group_name_H-M   'P 1'
#
loop_
_entity.id
_entity.type
_entity.pdbx_description
1 polymer ?
#
loop_
_entity_poly.entity_id
_entity_poly.type
_entity_poly.pdbx_seq_one_letter_code
_entity_poly.pdbx_strand_id
1 'polypeptide(L)'
;MKSCRLRLRPSARRKLAARSYSHGKQETDEEFDARWVTYFSKPDIDAWELRKGMNTLIGYDLVPEPKILEAALRACRRLNDLASAIRILEAVKDKSGPHKEIYPYVLQELQPTLNELGIPTPEELGIDKA
;
A
#
# COMPACT_ATOMS: atom_id res chain seq x y z
N MET A 1 -17.02 61.17 -52.29
CA MET A 1 -17.19 60.55 -50.96
C MET A 1 -17.80 59.15 -51.11
N LYS A 2 -17.03 58.08 -50.88
CA LYS A 2 -17.59 56.73 -50.64
C LYS A 2 -16.78 56.08 -49.52
N SER A 3 -17.39 56.02 -48.34
CA SER A 3 -16.84 55.46 -47.11
C SER A 3 -16.74 53.93 -47.22
N CYS A 4 -15.53 53.39 -47.05
CA CYS A 4 -15.30 51.95 -46.98
C CYS A 4 -15.43 51.51 -45.51
N ARG A 5 -16.53 50.83 -45.14
CA ARG A 5 -16.67 50.20 -43.83
C ARG A 5 -15.94 48.85 -43.83
N LEU A 6 -14.87 48.76 -43.04
CA LEU A 6 -14.25 47.48 -42.69
C LEU A 6 -15.19 46.71 -41.74
N ARG A 7 -15.60 45.51 -42.15
CA ARG A 7 -16.33 44.56 -41.29
C ARG A 7 -15.33 43.81 -40.42
N LEU A 8 -15.34 44.08 -39.10
CA LEU A 8 -14.64 43.24 -38.12
C LEU A 8 -15.37 41.89 -38.01
N ARG A 9 -14.64 40.80 -38.22
CA ARG A 9 -15.14 39.43 -38.01
C ARG A 9 -15.09 39.11 -36.52
N PRO A 10 -16.12 38.50 -35.92
CA PRO A 10 -16.04 38.03 -34.54
C PRO A 10 -15.04 36.88 -34.46
N SER A 11 -14.04 37.01 -33.58
CA SER A 11 -13.15 35.90 -33.22
C SER A 11 -13.95 34.88 -32.42
N ALA A 12 -14.09 33.66 -32.95
CA ALA A 12 -14.73 32.57 -32.26
C ALA A 12 -13.85 32.11 -31.10
N ARG A 13 -14.24 32.43 -29.85
CA ARG A 13 -13.63 31.88 -28.64
C ARG A 13 -13.85 30.36 -28.63
N ARG A 14 -12.79 29.57 -28.88
CA ARG A 14 -12.79 28.12 -28.59
C ARG A 14 -13.10 27.95 -27.11
N LYS A 15 -14.27 27.38 -26.80
CA LYS A 15 -14.55 26.88 -25.45
C LYS A 15 -13.56 25.74 -25.18
N LEU A 16 -12.65 25.93 -24.24
CA LEU A 16 -11.82 24.84 -23.74
C LEU A 16 -12.77 23.77 -23.16
N ALA A 17 -12.65 22.53 -23.62
CA ALA A 17 -13.39 21.43 -23.04
C ALA A 17 -12.88 21.20 -21.62
N ALA A 18 -13.70 21.51 -20.62
CA ALA A 18 -13.44 21.11 -19.24
C ALA A 18 -13.59 19.59 -19.16
N ARG A 19 -12.47 18.89 -18.98
CA ARG A 19 -12.52 17.46 -18.63
C ARG A 19 -12.93 17.39 -17.16
N SER A 20 -14.16 17.01 -16.87
CA SER A 20 -14.54 16.62 -15.52
C SER A 20 -13.88 15.29 -15.21
N TYR A 21 -12.84 15.31 -14.38
CA TYR A 21 -12.39 14.10 -13.70
C TYR A 21 -13.45 13.77 -12.65
N SER A 22 -14.38 12.87 -12.97
CA SER A 22 -15.23 12.26 -11.94
C SER A 22 -14.29 11.54 -10.98
N HIS A 23 -14.22 12.00 -9.72
CA HIS A 23 -13.58 11.26 -8.63
C HIS A 23 -14.07 9.81 -8.68
N GLY A 24 -13.12 8.87 -8.70
CA GLY A 24 -13.45 7.44 -8.71
C GLY A 24 -14.29 7.06 -7.49
N LYS A 25 -15.05 5.96 -7.59
CA LYS A 25 -15.72 5.36 -6.43
C LYS A 25 -14.65 5.09 -5.36
N GLN A 26 -14.82 5.65 -4.17
CA GLN A 26 -13.98 5.32 -3.03
C GLN A 26 -14.30 3.88 -2.62
N GLU A 27 -13.27 3.03 -2.57
CA GLU A 27 -13.41 1.65 -2.09
C GLU A 27 -13.69 1.64 -0.58
N THR A 28 -14.38 0.60 -0.10
CA THR A 28 -14.55 0.38 1.35
C THR A 28 -13.28 -0.21 1.96
N ASP A 29 -13.18 -0.19 3.28
CA ASP A 29 -12.03 -0.75 4.00
C ASP A 29 -11.89 -2.26 3.74
N GLU A 30 -13.00 -2.98 3.64
CA GLU A 30 -13.00 -4.41 3.33
C GLU A 30 -12.56 -4.68 1.88
N GLU A 31 -12.98 -3.83 0.92
CA GLU A 31 -12.53 -3.90 -0.47
C GLU A 31 -11.02 -3.63 -0.57
N PHE A 32 -10.52 -2.63 0.17
CA PHE A 32 -9.09 -2.30 0.27
C PHE A 32 -8.28 -3.48 0.81
N ASP A 33 -8.72 -4.06 1.91
CA ASP A 33 -8.06 -5.20 2.54
C ASP A 33 -8.05 -6.43 1.63
N ALA A 34 -9.20 -6.76 1.04
CA ALA A 34 -9.33 -7.91 0.15
C ALA A 34 -8.41 -7.77 -1.07
N ARG A 35 -8.26 -6.55 -1.59
CA ARG A 35 -7.35 -6.26 -2.71
C ARG A 35 -5.90 -6.50 -2.33
N TRP A 36 -5.47 -6.11 -1.13
CA TRP A 36 -4.10 -6.34 -0.65
C TRP A 36 -3.81 -7.79 -0.29
N VAL A 37 -4.76 -8.50 0.34
CA VAL A 37 -4.66 -9.95 0.56
C VAL A 37 -4.52 -10.67 -0.77
N THR A 38 -5.35 -10.32 -1.76
CA THR A 38 -5.28 -10.93 -3.11
C THR A 38 -3.94 -10.65 -3.78
N TYR A 39 -3.44 -9.41 -3.67
CA TYR A 39 -2.15 -9.02 -4.24
C TYR A 39 -0.99 -9.89 -3.72
N PHE A 40 -0.85 -10.03 -2.39
CA PHE A 40 0.22 -10.83 -1.80
C PHE A 40 -0.03 -12.34 -1.89
N SER A 41 -1.27 -12.78 -2.10
CA SER A 41 -1.60 -14.20 -2.27
C SER A 41 -1.30 -14.73 -3.67
N LYS A 42 -0.92 -13.87 -4.63
CA LYS A 42 -0.50 -14.29 -5.96
C LYS A 42 0.62 -15.36 -5.86
N PRO A 43 0.43 -16.57 -6.41
CA PRO A 43 1.34 -17.69 -6.16
C PRO A 43 2.74 -17.46 -6.73
N ASP A 44 2.81 -16.82 -7.89
CA ASP A 44 4.00 -16.47 -8.66
C ASP A 44 4.44 -15.00 -8.44
N ILE A 45 4.10 -14.41 -7.30
CA ILE A 45 4.58 -13.07 -6.94
C ILE A 45 6.11 -13.05 -6.93
N ASP A 46 6.70 -12.09 -7.61
CA ASP A 46 8.17 -11.94 -7.64
C ASP A 46 8.67 -11.00 -6.53
N ALA A 47 9.99 -10.99 -6.31
CA ALA A 47 10.61 -10.18 -5.27
C ALA A 47 10.43 -8.66 -5.49
N TRP A 48 10.31 -8.21 -6.75
CA TRP A 48 10.05 -6.81 -7.05
C TRP A 48 8.62 -6.42 -6.71
N GLU A 49 7.64 -7.26 -7.05
CA GLU A 49 6.22 -7.09 -6.71
C GLU A 49 6.03 -7.07 -5.19
N LEU A 50 6.65 -7.98 -4.44
CA LEU A 50 6.61 -7.98 -2.98
C LEU A 50 7.07 -6.63 -2.41
N ARG A 51 8.26 -6.16 -2.81
CA ARG A 51 8.81 -4.87 -2.35
C ARG A 51 7.95 -3.70 -2.79
N LYS A 52 7.43 -3.73 -4.02
CA LYS A 52 6.57 -2.67 -4.55
C LYS A 52 5.27 -2.59 -3.76
N GLY A 53 4.65 -3.73 -3.48
CA GLY A 53 3.47 -3.85 -2.65
C GLY A 53 3.69 -3.29 -1.25
N MET A 54 4.71 -3.77 -0.54
CA MET A 54 5.01 -3.30 0.81
C MET A 54 5.33 -1.80 0.85
N ASN A 55 6.16 -1.29 -0.06
CA ASN A 55 6.51 0.14 -0.13
C ASN A 55 5.30 1.04 -0.43
N THR A 56 4.34 0.55 -1.21
CA THR A 56 3.09 1.27 -1.46
C THR A 56 2.14 1.18 -0.26
N LEU A 57 2.03 0.01 0.37
CA LEU A 57 1.14 -0.24 1.51
C LEU A 57 1.53 0.62 2.73
N ILE A 58 2.81 0.70 3.07
CA ILE A 58 3.28 1.54 4.20
C ILE A 58 3.11 3.05 3.94
N GLY A 59 2.93 3.44 2.68
CA GLY A 59 2.69 4.83 2.28
C GLY A 59 1.29 5.35 2.62
N TYR A 60 0.34 4.47 2.93
CA TYR A 60 -0.98 4.89 3.41
C TYR A 60 -0.94 5.28 4.89
N ASP A 61 -1.86 6.14 5.31
CA ASP A 61 -2.02 6.57 6.71
C ASP A 61 -2.82 5.54 7.52
N LEU A 62 -2.29 4.31 7.58
CA LEU A 62 -2.86 3.19 8.32
C LEU A 62 -1.76 2.21 8.75
N VAL A 63 -2.06 1.37 9.73
CA VAL A 63 -1.31 0.14 10.01
C VAL A 63 -2.02 -1.00 9.28
N PRO A 64 -1.31 -1.83 8.48
CA PRO A 64 -1.96 -2.91 7.74
C PRO A 64 -2.58 -3.97 8.65
N GLU A 65 -3.76 -4.45 8.27
CA GLU A 65 -4.46 -5.53 8.97
C GLU A 65 -3.65 -6.84 9.01
N PRO A 66 -3.72 -7.63 10.10
CA PRO A 66 -2.98 -8.89 10.23
C PRO A 66 -3.17 -9.87 9.06
N LYS A 67 -4.37 -9.94 8.47
CA LYS A 67 -4.64 -10.77 7.28
C LYS A 67 -3.82 -10.38 6.04
N ILE A 68 -3.53 -9.09 5.86
CA ILE A 68 -2.69 -8.59 4.77
C ILE A 68 -1.23 -9.01 5.03
N LEU A 69 -0.79 -8.84 6.28
CA LEU A 69 0.56 -9.19 6.71
C LEU A 69 0.80 -10.69 6.62
N GLU A 70 -0.17 -11.54 7.01
CA GLU A 70 -0.08 -12.98 6.82
C GLU A 70 0.18 -13.35 5.36
N ALA A 71 -0.59 -12.77 4.42
CA ALA A 71 -0.40 -13.01 2.99
C ALA A 71 1.00 -12.58 2.52
N ALA A 72 1.50 -11.43 3.01
CA ALA A 72 2.83 -10.93 2.71
C ALA A 72 3.95 -11.82 3.30
N LEU A 73 3.80 -12.32 4.53
CA LEU A 73 4.76 -13.24 5.17
C LEU A 73 4.79 -14.59 4.43
N ARG A 74 3.63 -15.11 4.03
CA ARG A 74 3.55 -16.31 3.18
C ARG A 74 4.19 -16.06 1.81
N ALA A 75 4.09 -14.86 1.24
CA ALA A 75 4.81 -14.49 0.02
C ALA A 75 6.33 -14.51 0.22
N CYS A 76 6.82 -13.97 1.35
CA CYS A 76 8.24 -14.04 1.71
C CYS A 76 8.73 -15.50 1.80
N ARG A 77 7.92 -16.41 2.35
CA ARG A 77 8.24 -17.84 2.40
C ARG A 77 8.35 -18.47 1.00
N ARG A 78 7.45 -18.13 0.07
CA ARG A 78 7.50 -18.60 -1.33
C ARG A 78 8.76 -18.12 -2.05
N LEU A 79 9.18 -16.89 -1.75
CA LEU A 79 10.40 -16.26 -2.27
C LEU A 79 11.67 -16.68 -1.54
N ASN A 80 11.57 -17.46 -0.46
CA ASN A 80 12.67 -17.83 0.44
C ASN A 80 13.44 -16.60 0.99
N ASP A 81 12.73 -15.51 1.27
CA ASP A 81 13.31 -14.25 1.76
C ASP A 81 12.92 -13.97 3.22
N LEU A 82 13.70 -14.52 4.14
CA LEU A 82 13.48 -14.33 5.57
C LEU A 82 13.74 -12.88 6.02
N ALA A 83 14.73 -12.22 5.42
CA ALA A 83 15.09 -10.86 5.79
C ALA A 83 13.95 -9.88 5.49
N SER A 84 13.28 -10.04 4.34
CA SER A 84 12.10 -9.24 4.02
C SER A 84 10.95 -9.48 4.99
N ALA A 85 10.73 -10.72 5.45
CA ALA A 85 9.70 -11.01 6.44
C ALA A 85 9.94 -10.28 7.76
N ILE A 86 11.17 -10.30 8.28
CA ILE A 86 11.56 -9.57 9.50
C ILE A 86 11.40 -8.06 9.27
N ARG A 87 11.83 -7.56 8.11
CA ARG A 87 11.73 -6.13 7.77
C ARG A 87 10.29 -5.64 7.70
N ILE A 88 9.36 -6.48 7.28
CA ILE A 88 7.91 -6.18 7.30
C ILE A 88 7.44 -5.96 8.75
N LEU A 89 7.85 -6.80 9.70
CA LEU A 89 7.47 -6.64 11.11
C LEU A 89 8.03 -5.32 11.69
N GLU A 90 9.28 -4.98 11.38
CA GLU A 90 9.86 -3.68 11.75
C GLU A 90 9.08 -2.50 11.16
N ALA A 91 8.68 -2.59 9.89
CA ALA A 91 7.90 -1.55 9.23
C ALA A 91 6.52 -1.38 9.87
N VAL A 92 5.87 -2.46 10.30
CA VAL A 92 4.58 -2.40 11.03
C VAL A 92 4.74 -1.74 12.40
N LYS A 93 5.82 -2.07 13.12
CA LYS A 93 6.17 -1.40 14.38
C LYS A 93 6.37 0.11 14.19
N ASP A 94 7.13 0.50 13.16
CA ASP A 94 7.37 1.91 12.81
C ASP A 94 6.05 2.63 12.43
N LYS A 95 5.21 1.98 11.61
CA LYS A 95 3.89 2.49 11.22
C LYS A 95 2.93 2.68 12.39
N SER A 96 3.12 1.96 13.49
CA SER A 96 2.32 2.13 14.71
C SER A 96 2.63 3.46 15.43
N GLY A 97 3.78 4.08 15.15
CA GLY A 97 4.15 5.40 15.67
C GLY A 97 4.06 5.49 17.19
N PRO A 98 3.30 6.45 17.77
CA PRO A 98 3.16 6.59 19.22
C PRO A 98 2.21 5.54 19.85
N HIS A 99 1.45 4.80 19.05
CA HIS A 99 0.44 3.83 19.50
C HIS A 99 1.08 2.47 19.80
N LYS A 100 1.62 2.34 21.01
CA LYS A 100 2.39 1.16 21.46
C LYS A 100 1.57 -0.11 21.58
N GLU A 101 0.25 0.00 21.62
CA GLU A 101 -0.71 -1.10 21.72
C GLU A 101 -0.92 -1.85 20.40
N ILE A 102 -0.68 -1.20 19.26
CA ILE A 102 -1.01 -1.77 17.93
C ILE A 102 -0.07 -2.91 17.57
N TYR A 103 1.25 -2.70 17.68
CA TYR A 103 2.22 -3.71 17.28
C TYR A 103 2.10 -5.02 18.10
N PRO A 104 1.95 -5.00 19.44
CA PRO A 104 1.67 -6.20 20.23
C PRO A 104 0.40 -6.93 19.79
N TYR A 105 -0.68 -6.21 19.46
CA TYR A 105 -1.90 -6.81 18.93
C TYR A 105 -1.63 -7.52 17.59
N VAL A 106 -0.91 -6.86 16.67
CA VAL A 106 -0.57 -7.46 15.38
C VAL A 106 0.28 -8.72 15.55
N LEU A 107 1.28 -8.69 16.44
CA LEU A 107 2.09 -9.87 16.74
C LEU A 107 1.26 -11.02 17.32
N GLN A 108 0.32 -10.72 18.22
CA GLN A 108 -0.59 -11.72 18.78
C GLN A 108 -1.38 -12.44 17.68
N GLU A 109 -1.97 -11.68 16.75
CA GLU A 109 -2.75 -12.24 15.65
C GLU A 109 -1.89 -13.00 14.64
N LEU A 110 -0.64 -12.57 14.43
CA LEU A 110 0.32 -13.22 13.53
C LEU A 110 1.06 -14.40 14.16
N GLN A 111 1.01 -14.59 15.48
CA GLN A 111 1.77 -15.62 16.19
C GLN A 111 1.62 -17.03 15.59
N PRO A 112 0.42 -17.50 15.19
CA PRO A 112 0.28 -18.80 14.54
C PRO A 112 1.10 -18.91 13.24
N THR A 113 1.08 -17.86 12.41
CA THR A 113 1.83 -17.78 11.16
C THR A 113 3.34 -17.69 11.39
N LEU A 114 3.77 -16.90 12.38
CA LEU A 114 5.19 -16.79 12.74
C LEU A 114 5.76 -18.14 13.18
N ASN A 115 5.01 -18.87 14.02
CA ASN A 115 5.37 -20.21 14.48
C ASN A 115 5.39 -21.23 13.33
N GLU A 116 4.38 -21.21 12.45
CA GLU A 116 4.30 -22.11 11.29
C GLU A 116 5.49 -21.91 10.32
N LEU A 117 5.83 -20.64 10.05
CA LEU A 117 6.84 -20.29 9.06
C LEU A 117 8.27 -20.22 9.64
N GLY A 118 8.42 -20.26 10.96
CA GLY A 118 9.69 -20.13 11.66
C GLY A 118 10.31 -18.74 11.51
N ILE A 119 9.50 -17.70 11.54
CA ILE A 119 9.95 -16.31 11.38
C ILE A 119 10.19 -15.72 12.78
N PRO A 120 11.44 -15.40 13.16
CA PRO A 120 11.71 -14.73 14.41
C PRO A 120 11.26 -13.26 14.35
N THR A 121 10.81 -12.74 15.47
CA THR A 121 10.50 -11.32 15.62
C THR A 121 11.77 -10.47 15.70
N PRO A 122 11.73 -9.17 15.34
CA PRO A 122 12.85 -8.26 15.55
C PRO A 122 13.36 -8.25 17.00
N GLU A 123 12.45 -8.38 17.96
CA GLU A 123 12.74 -8.45 19.40
C GLU A 123 13.52 -9.72 19.79
N GLU A 124 13.15 -10.88 19.23
CA GLU A 124 13.86 -12.15 19.48
C GLU A 124 15.28 -12.14 18.90
N LEU A 125 15.49 -11.40 17.81
CA LEU A 125 16.80 -11.19 17.22
C LEU A 125 17.63 -10.10 17.91
N GLY A 126 17.01 -9.30 18.80
CA GLY A 126 17.65 -8.18 19.48
C GLY A 126 18.05 -7.03 18.56
N ILE A 127 17.47 -6.94 17.37
CA ILE A 127 17.71 -5.85 16.40
C ILE A 127 16.81 -4.63 16.63
N ASP A 128 15.88 -4.73 17.59
CA ASP A 128 15.00 -3.65 18.01
C ASP A 128 15.72 -2.60 18.90
N LYS A 129 16.92 -2.92 19.38
CA LYS A 129 17.70 -2.10 20.31
C LYS A 129 18.83 -1.40 19.55
N ALA A 130 18.81 -0.07 19.55
CA ALA A 130 19.89 0.79 19.06
C ALA A 130 20.75 1.31 20.22
#